data_AF-A0A849K436-F1
#
_entry.id   AF-A0A849K436-F1
#
_cell.length_a   1.000
_cell.length_b   1.000
_cell.length_c   1.000
_cell.angle_alpha   90.00
_cell.angle_beta   90.00
_cell.angle_gamma   90.00
#
_symmetry.space_group_name_H-M   'P 1'
#
loop_
_entity.id
_entity.type
_entity.pdbx_description
1 polymer ?
#
loop_
_entity_poly.entity_id
_entity_poly.type
_entity_poly.pdbx_seq_one_letter_code
_entity_poly.pdbx_strand_id
1 'polypeptide(L)'
;MFALYYGGKRPVDGVIAIAPGGNVANQVFRKELGAVVDQARRLVAEGKGHEKARLSDYENAKGSFAVTSAPAAWLTWFDPDGAMNQLKSAKALGPQVPVLFVAPKNDYPGLVRIRPMMFDALPRHALTRMAEPDASHIDAPSAAREEIARWIAEVAGTQK
;
A
#
# COMPACT_ATOMS: atom_id res chain seq x y z
N MET A 1 -0.74 1.69 -3.35
CA MET A 1 -0.43 0.82 -2.19
C MET A 1 0.70 -0.18 -2.50
N PHE A 2 0.51 -1.09 -3.47
CA PHE A 2 1.53 -2.08 -3.88
C PHE A 2 2.84 -1.46 -4.42
N ALA A 3 2.78 -0.22 -4.94
CA ALA A 3 3.95 0.50 -5.46
C ALA A 3 5.11 0.63 -4.46
N LEU A 4 4.84 0.82 -3.16
CA LEU A 4 5.88 0.88 -2.12
C LEU A 4 6.61 -0.45 -1.99
N TYR A 5 5.87 -1.56 -2.00
CA TYR A 5 6.45 -2.90 -1.98
C TYR A 5 7.29 -3.18 -3.23
N TYR A 6 6.75 -2.84 -4.40
CA TYR A 6 7.44 -3.03 -5.67
C TYR A 6 8.76 -2.26 -5.74
N GLY A 7 8.76 -0.97 -5.34
CA GLY A 7 9.97 -0.14 -5.31
C GLY A 7 11.03 -0.64 -4.32
N GLY A 8 10.64 -1.35 -3.27
CA GLY A 8 11.59 -2.00 -2.34
C GLY A 8 12.19 -3.30 -2.88
N LYS A 9 11.76 -3.78 -4.06
CA LYS A 9 12.15 -5.07 -4.64
C LYS A 9 12.75 -4.97 -6.03
N ARG A 10 12.57 -3.85 -6.72
CA ARG A 10 12.94 -3.66 -8.12
C ARG A 10 13.70 -2.35 -8.28
N PRO A 11 14.65 -2.29 -9.23
CA PRO A 11 15.27 -1.02 -9.60
C PRO A 11 14.17 -0.11 -10.18
N VAL A 12 13.95 1.02 -9.53
CA VAL A 12 13.04 2.09 -9.94
C VAL A 12 13.68 3.43 -9.63
N ASP A 13 13.44 4.42 -10.47
CA ASP A 13 13.96 5.78 -10.27
C ASP A 13 13.18 6.55 -9.19
N GLY A 14 11.99 6.07 -8.83
CA GLY A 14 11.15 6.66 -7.80
C GLY A 14 9.80 5.95 -7.66
N VAL A 15 9.08 6.26 -6.59
CA VAL A 15 7.73 5.75 -6.32
C VAL A 15 6.73 6.89 -6.13
N ILE A 16 5.56 6.77 -6.76
CA ILE A 16 4.43 7.66 -6.51
C ILE A 16 3.36 6.87 -5.75
N ALA A 17 3.08 7.28 -4.52
CA ALA A 17 2.05 6.71 -3.68
C ALA A 17 0.85 7.67 -3.59
N ILE A 18 -0.24 7.34 -4.29
CA ILE A 18 -1.44 8.17 -4.33
C ILE A 18 -2.49 7.65 -3.36
N ALA A 19 -2.94 8.53 -2.46
CA ALA A 19 -3.94 8.26 -1.41
C ALA A 19 -3.73 6.87 -0.76
N PRO A 20 -2.53 6.57 -0.21
CA PRO A 20 -2.23 5.24 0.28
C PRO A 20 -3.14 4.86 1.48
N GLY A 21 -3.91 3.80 1.31
CA GLY A 21 -4.79 3.20 2.32
C GLY A 21 -4.85 1.68 2.15
N GLY A 22 -5.53 0.97 3.06
CA GLY A 22 -5.67 -0.50 2.97
C GLY A 22 -4.51 -1.32 3.55
N ASN A 23 -3.77 -0.79 4.54
CA ASN A 23 -2.68 -1.52 5.19
C ASN A 23 -3.20 -2.76 5.92
N VAL A 24 -2.95 -3.95 5.37
CA VAL A 24 -3.45 -5.24 5.91
C VAL A 24 -2.85 -5.59 7.28
N ALA A 25 -1.76 -4.92 7.67
CA ALA A 25 -1.14 -5.08 8.98
C ALA A 25 -1.82 -4.24 10.08
N ASN A 26 -2.79 -3.37 9.75
CA ASN A 26 -3.46 -2.55 10.75
C ASN A 26 -4.44 -3.37 11.61
N GLN A 27 -4.90 -2.79 12.72
CA GLN A 27 -5.79 -3.49 13.66
C GLN A 27 -7.15 -3.87 13.06
N VAL A 28 -7.68 -3.07 12.12
CA VAL A 28 -8.98 -3.32 11.48
C VAL A 28 -8.89 -4.58 10.61
N PHE A 29 -7.92 -4.66 9.70
CA PHE A 29 -7.70 -5.85 8.87
C PHE A 29 -7.38 -7.08 9.71
N ARG A 30 -6.58 -6.95 10.78
CA ARG A 30 -6.30 -8.06 11.69
C ARG A 30 -7.54 -8.57 12.42
N LYS A 31 -8.43 -7.67 12.82
CA LYS A 31 -9.71 -8.03 13.44
C LYS A 31 -10.63 -8.76 12.46
N GLU A 32 -10.77 -8.22 11.26
CA GLU A 32 -11.74 -8.71 10.27
C GLU A 32 -11.28 -9.97 9.52
N LEU A 33 -9.97 -10.10 9.25
CA LEU A 33 -9.41 -11.18 8.43
C LEU A 33 -8.43 -12.09 9.17
N GLY A 34 -8.09 -11.84 10.44
CA GLY A 34 -7.06 -12.62 11.15
C GLY A 34 -7.30 -14.13 11.13
N ALA A 35 -8.53 -14.56 11.46
CA ALA A 35 -8.89 -15.99 11.42
C ALA A 35 -8.84 -16.58 10.00
N VAL A 36 -9.12 -15.76 8.97
CA VAL A 36 -9.07 -16.18 7.56
C VAL A 36 -7.62 -16.30 7.08
N VAL A 37 -6.73 -15.42 7.55
CA VAL A 37 -5.28 -15.56 7.35
C VAL A 37 -4.77 -16.87 7.94
N ASP A 38 -5.17 -17.20 9.17
CA ASP A 38 -4.77 -18.45 9.83
C ASP A 38 -5.32 -19.69 9.08
N GLN A 39 -6.58 -19.63 8.65
CA GLN A 39 -7.17 -20.67 7.80
C GLN A 39 -6.39 -20.85 6.49
N ALA A 40 -6.08 -19.75 5.79
CA ALA A 40 -5.34 -19.80 4.53
C ALA A 40 -3.93 -20.37 4.73
N ARG A 41 -3.23 -19.97 5.79
CA ARG A 41 -1.91 -20.51 6.15
C ARG A 41 -1.98 -22.02 6.43
N ARG A 42 -3.01 -22.47 7.14
CA ARG A 42 -3.25 -23.89 7.39
C ARG A 42 -3.46 -24.68 6.09
N LEU A 43 -4.30 -24.18 5.19
CA LEU A 43 -4.55 -24.82 3.89
C LEU A 43 -3.28 -24.91 3.03
N VAL A 44 -2.42 -23.89 3.04
CA VAL A 44 -1.11 -23.95 2.38
C VAL A 44 -0.23 -25.03 2.99
N ALA A 45 -0.15 -25.10 4.33
CA ALA A 45 0.63 -26.12 5.03
C ALA A 45 0.11 -27.55 4.79
N GLU A 46 -1.19 -27.70 4.56
CA GLU A 46 -1.84 -28.97 4.15
C GLU A 46 -1.61 -29.34 2.67
N GLY A 47 -0.86 -28.53 1.90
CA GLY A 47 -0.62 -28.77 0.46
C GLY A 47 -1.74 -28.28 -0.46
N LYS A 48 -2.79 -27.65 0.09
CA LYS A 48 -3.97 -27.15 -0.64
C LYS A 48 -3.84 -25.68 -1.05
N GLY A 49 -2.61 -25.15 -1.07
CA GLY A 49 -2.36 -23.73 -1.36
C GLY A 49 -2.83 -23.27 -2.75
N HIS A 50 -2.95 -24.20 -3.70
CA HIS A 50 -3.37 -23.94 -5.08
C HIS A 50 -4.81 -24.39 -5.37
N GLU A 51 -5.49 -24.99 -4.41
CA GLU A 51 -6.90 -25.38 -4.54
C GLU A 51 -7.82 -24.20 -4.26
N LYS A 52 -9.02 -24.20 -4.84
CA LYS A 52 -10.01 -23.18 -4.53
C LYS A 52 -10.57 -23.39 -3.12
N ALA A 53 -10.48 -22.37 -2.29
CA ALA A 53 -11.11 -22.33 -0.98
C ALA A 53 -12.03 -21.11 -0.86
N ARG A 54 -13.07 -21.23 -0.03
CA ARG A 54 -13.86 -20.09 0.39
C ARG A 54 -13.10 -19.35 1.48
N LEU A 55 -12.76 -18.10 1.21
CA LEU A 55 -12.07 -17.16 2.08
C LEU A 55 -12.94 -15.90 2.24
N SER A 56 -12.43 -14.89 2.93
CA SER A 56 -13.05 -13.58 3.01
C SER A 56 -12.11 -12.50 2.50
N ASP A 57 -12.67 -11.47 1.89
CA ASP A 57 -12.01 -10.20 1.62
C ASP A 57 -12.62 -9.15 2.56
N TYR A 58 -11.93 -8.03 2.74
CA TYR A 58 -12.38 -6.90 3.53
C TYR A 58 -12.12 -5.58 2.80
N GLU A 59 -13.19 -4.85 2.57
CA GLU A 59 -13.14 -3.49 2.03
C GLU A 59 -13.80 -2.55 3.04
N ASN A 60 -13.10 -1.51 3.49
CA ASN A 60 -13.59 -0.59 4.54
C ASN A 60 -15.04 -0.13 4.34
N ALA A 61 -15.45 0.16 3.09
CA ALA A 61 -16.80 0.63 2.77
C ALA A 61 -17.85 -0.48 2.69
N LYS A 62 -17.46 -1.73 2.41
CA LYS A 62 -18.39 -2.86 2.20
C LYS A 62 -18.36 -3.89 3.33
N GLY A 63 -17.37 -3.81 4.22
CA GLY A 63 -17.12 -4.80 5.24
C GLY A 63 -16.50 -6.08 4.66
N SER A 64 -16.66 -7.17 5.41
CA SER A 64 -16.15 -8.48 5.05
C SER A 64 -17.11 -9.22 4.13
N PHE A 65 -16.62 -9.83 3.06
CA PHE A 65 -17.44 -10.62 2.13
C PHE A 65 -16.70 -11.87 1.64
N ALA A 66 -17.46 -12.91 1.31
CA ALA A 66 -16.87 -14.18 0.89
C ALA A 66 -16.29 -14.09 -0.52
N VAL A 67 -15.11 -14.68 -0.71
CA VAL A 67 -14.44 -14.85 -2.00
C VAL A 67 -14.00 -16.29 -2.18
N THR A 68 -13.85 -16.74 -3.44
CA THR A 68 -13.25 -18.04 -3.76
C THR A 68 -11.91 -17.83 -4.43
N SER A 69 -10.84 -18.25 -3.79
CA SER A 69 -9.46 -18.07 -4.29
C SER A 69 -8.55 -19.19 -3.81
N ALA A 70 -7.39 -19.32 -4.45
CA ALA A 70 -6.31 -20.17 -3.97
C ALA A 70 -5.69 -19.56 -2.70
N PRO A 71 -5.59 -20.28 -1.57
CA PRO A 71 -5.04 -19.76 -0.31
C PRO A 71 -3.66 -19.11 -0.45
N ALA A 72 -2.76 -19.72 -1.24
CA ALA A 72 -1.42 -19.17 -1.47
C ALA A 72 -1.47 -17.82 -2.21
N ALA A 73 -2.34 -17.70 -3.22
CA ALA A 73 -2.51 -16.44 -3.96
C ALA A 73 -3.14 -15.36 -3.08
N TRP A 74 -4.17 -15.72 -2.30
CA TRP A 74 -4.83 -14.78 -1.39
C TRP A 74 -3.87 -14.25 -0.31
N LEU A 75 -3.02 -15.11 0.25
CA LEU A 75 -2.00 -14.71 1.23
C LEU A 75 -0.94 -13.75 0.67
N THR A 76 -0.66 -13.78 -0.64
CA THR A 76 0.28 -12.81 -1.23
C THR A 76 -0.16 -11.36 -1.02
N TRP A 77 -1.46 -11.15 -0.82
CA TRP A 77 -2.05 -9.84 -0.55
C TRP A 77 -2.33 -9.62 0.94
N PHE A 78 -2.98 -10.57 1.62
CA PHE A 78 -3.53 -10.35 2.96
C PHE A 78 -2.66 -10.82 4.13
N ASP A 79 -1.50 -11.43 3.86
CA ASP A 79 -0.55 -11.71 4.94
C ASP A 79 -0.09 -10.38 5.58
N PRO A 80 -0.26 -10.18 6.91
CA PRO A 80 0.11 -8.96 7.61
C PRO A 80 1.63 -8.68 7.60
N ASP A 81 2.45 -9.66 7.24
CA ASP A 81 3.88 -9.52 7.04
C ASP A 81 4.26 -9.48 5.56
N GLY A 82 3.27 -9.57 4.66
CA GLY A 82 3.42 -9.59 3.22
C GLY A 82 3.48 -8.22 2.55
N ALA A 83 3.19 -8.20 1.24
CA ALA A 83 3.40 -7.04 0.38
C ALA A 83 2.56 -5.81 0.78
N MET A 84 1.36 -6.03 1.32
CA MET A 84 0.42 -4.97 1.65
C MET A 84 0.57 -4.42 3.07
N ASN A 85 1.59 -4.88 3.82
CA ASN A 85 2.05 -4.19 5.02
C ASN A 85 2.77 -2.90 4.61
N GLN A 86 2.01 -1.81 4.51
CA GLN A 86 2.53 -0.57 3.93
C GLN A 86 3.68 0.04 4.72
N LEU A 87 3.65 -0.02 6.05
CA LEU A 87 4.71 0.54 6.88
C LEU A 87 6.01 -0.24 6.72
N LYS A 88 5.91 -1.58 6.65
CA LYS A 88 7.06 -2.44 6.34
C LYS A 88 7.61 -2.16 4.94
N SER A 89 6.73 -2.06 3.95
CA SER A 89 7.11 -1.77 2.57
C SER A 89 7.74 -0.38 2.40
N ALA A 90 7.23 0.65 3.08
CA ALA A 90 7.81 1.99 3.11
C ALA A 90 9.25 1.98 3.66
N LYS A 91 9.47 1.29 4.79
CA LYS A 91 10.81 1.17 5.42
C LYS A 91 11.80 0.32 4.63
N ALA A 92 11.30 -0.54 3.74
CA ALA A 92 12.13 -1.42 2.91
C ALA A 92 12.63 -0.74 1.62
N LEU A 93 12.15 0.47 1.31
CA LEU A 93 12.65 1.24 0.17
C LEU A 93 14.12 1.63 0.39
N GLY A 94 14.92 1.55 -0.67
CA GLY A 94 16.31 1.98 -0.63
C GLY A 94 16.43 3.51 -0.46
N PRO A 95 17.52 4.01 0.14
CA PRO A 95 17.73 5.45 0.35
C PRO A 95 17.81 6.26 -0.95
N GLN A 96 18.09 5.60 -2.08
CA GLN A 96 18.16 6.23 -3.41
C GLN A 96 16.83 6.28 -4.14
N VAL A 97 15.74 5.74 -3.57
CA VAL A 97 14.43 5.72 -4.22
C VAL A 97 13.58 6.86 -3.63
N PRO A 98 13.47 8.01 -4.31
CA PRO A 98 12.59 9.09 -3.87
C PRO A 98 11.12 8.67 -3.93
N VAL A 99 10.32 9.27 -3.05
CA VAL A 99 8.88 9.03 -3.00
C VAL A 99 8.07 10.32 -3.08
N LEU A 100 7.17 10.42 -4.05
CA LEU A 100 6.07 11.38 -4.02
C LEU A 100 4.90 10.75 -3.27
N PHE A 101 4.62 11.24 -2.08
CA PHE A 101 3.52 10.79 -1.25
C PHE A 101 2.34 11.75 -1.37
N VAL A 102 1.37 11.40 -2.21
CA VAL A 102 0.16 12.22 -2.41
C VAL A 102 -0.88 11.84 -1.35
N ALA A 103 -1.08 12.73 -0.38
CA ALA A 103 -2.01 12.58 0.73
C ALA A 103 -3.09 13.68 0.65
N PRO A 104 -4.25 13.43 0.05
CA PRO A 104 -5.29 14.45 -0.13
C PRO A 104 -5.81 14.98 1.21
N LYS A 105 -6.11 16.28 1.32
CA LYS A 105 -6.53 16.89 2.61
C LYS A 105 -7.86 16.34 3.12
N ASN A 106 -8.80 16.04 2.21
CA ASN A 106 -10.14 15.55 2.53
C ASN A 106 -10.24 14.03 2.32
N ASP A 107 -9.17 13.30 2.67
CA ASP A 107 -9.18 11.83 2.69
C ASP A 107 -10.06 11.29 3.83
N TYR A 108 -10.24 9.96 3.88
CA TYR A 108 -10.84 9.29 5.03
C TYR A 108 -10.11 9.70 6.33
N PRO A 109 -10.83 10.04 7.42
CA PRO A 109 -10.23 10.60 8.64
C PRO A 109 -9.09 9.76 9.22
N GLY A 110 -9.19 8.42 9.14
CA GLY A 110 -8.13 7.51 9.56
C GLY A 110 -6.83 7.67 8.75
N LEU A 111 -6.94 7.87 7.44
CA LEU A 111 -5.79 8.09 6.54
C LEU A 111 -5.18 9.47 6.77
N VAL A 112 -6.00 10.51 6.96
CA VAL A 112 -5.52 11.85 7.34
C VAL A 112 -4.68 11.77 8.61
N ARG A 113 -5.16 11.07 9.64
CA ARG A 113 -4.48 10.93 10.93
C ARG A 113 -3.13 10.20 10.83
N ILE A 114 -3.00 9.18 9.99
CA ILE A 114 -1.76 8.38 9.91
C ILE A 114 -0.74 8.90 8.90
N ARG A 115 -1.08 9.88 8.06
CA ARG A 115 -0.17 10.38 7.01
C ARG A 115 1.22 10.79 7.51
N PRO A 116 1.39 11.48 8.66
CA PRO A 116 2.71 11.94 9.06
C PRO A 116 3.59 10.74 9.41
N MET A 117 3.05 9.79 10.19
CA MET A 117 3.72 8.53 10.52
C MET A 117 4.10 7.72 9.27
N MET A 118 3.21 7.65 8.27
CA MET A 118 3.49 6.93 7.03
C MET A 118 4.59 7.61 6.19
N PHE A 119 4.58 8.94 6.14
CA PHE A 119 5.59 9.71 5.42
C PHE A 119 6.95 9.67 6.12
N ASP A 120 6.99 9.78 7.44
CA ASP A 120 8.21 9.70 8.25
C ASP A 120 8.92 8.34 8.14
N ALA A 121 8.19 7.30 7.74
CA ALA A 121 8.74 5.97 7.51
C ALA A 121 9.42 5.80 6.14
N LEU A 122 9.27 6.76 5.23
CA LEU A 122 9.87 6.73 3.91
C LEU A 122 11.38 7.05 3.98
N PRO A 123 12.16 6.67 2.96
CA PRO A 123 13.56 7.04 2.89
C PRO A 123 13.74 8.56 2.85
N ARG A 124 14.71 9.05 3.62
CA ARG A 124 15.14 10.45 3.54
C ARG A 124 15.87 10.65 2.22
N HIS A 125 15.27 11.44 1.33
CA HIS A 125 15.82 11.80 0.04
C HIS A 125 15.38 13.22 -0.32
N ALA A 126 16.22 13.99 -1.02
CA ALA A 126 15.93 15.39 -1.37
C ALA A 126 14.64 15.56 -2.20
N LEU A 127 14.32 14.55 -3.02
CA LEU A 127 13.10 14.47 -3.82
C LEU A 127 11.94 13.68 -3.17
N THR A 128 12.10 13.15 -1.94
CA THR A 128 10.96 12.59 -1.21
C THR A 128 10.12 13.73 -0.66
N ARG A 129 8.86 13.81 -1.09
CA ARG A 129 7.96 14.93 -0.74
C ARG A 129 6.52 14.50 -0.51
N MET A 130 5.84 15.22 0.38
CA MET A 130 4.40 15.08 0.60
C MET A 130 3.67 16.10 -0.26
N ALA A 131 2.70 15.64 -1.05
CA ALA A 131 1.78 16.50 -1.77
C ALA A 131 0.38 16.38 -1.15
N GLU A 132 -0.23 17.51 -0.80
CA GLU A 132 -1.50 17.54 -0.09
C GLU A 132 -2.58 18.29 -0.89
N PRO A 133 -3.08 17.72 -2.00
CA PRO A 133 -4.12 18.36 -2.79
C PRO A 133 -5.41 18.52 -1.97
N ASP A 134 -6.14 19.60 -2.24
CA ASP A 134 -7.49 19.79 -1.69
C ASP A 134 -8.50 18.94 -2.46
N ALA A 135 -8.56 17.65 -2.11
CA ALA A 135 -9.31 16.63 -2.82
C ALA A 135 -9.79 15.52 -1.88
N SER A 136 -10.72 14.69 -2.37
CA SER A 136 -11.12 13.44 -1.71
C SER A 136 -10.15 12.29 -2.02
N HIS A 137 -10.34 11.13 -1.40
CA HIS A 137 -9.58 9.92 -1.71
C HIS A 137 -9.63 9.55 -3.20
N ILE A 138 -10.82 9.63 -3.81
CA ILE A 138 -11.08 9.22 -5.20
C ILE A 138 -10.59 10.29 -6.18
N ASP A 139 -10.65 11.57 -5.78
CA ASP A 139 -10.24 12.69 -6.65
C ASP A 139 -8.73 12.99 -6.59
N ALA A 140 -8.02 12.44 -5.61
CA ALA A 140 -6.59 12.66 -5.40
C ALA A 140 -5.72 12.43 -6.64
N PRO A 141 -5.92 11.37 -7.45
CA PRO A 141 -5.14 11.17 -8.67
C PRO A 141 -5.28 12.34 -9.65
N SER A 142 -6.51 12.81 -9.89
CA SER A 142 -6.79 13.91 -10.82
C SER A 142 -6.29 15.25 -10.29
N ALA A 143 -6.45 15.49 -8.99
CA ALA A 143 -6.02 16.73 -8.35
C ALA A 143 -4.49 16.86 -8.27
N ALA A 144 -3.76 15.74 -8.20
CA ALA A 144 -2.30 15.71 -8.11
C ALA A 144 -1.58 15.66 -9.47
N ARG A 145 -2.30 15.64 -10.61
CA ARG A 145 -1.70 15.40 -11.94
C ARG A 145 -0.50 16.29 -12.26
N GLU A 146 -0.61 17.59 -11.98
CA GLU A 146 0.43 18.57 -12.32
C GLU A 146 1.65 18.39 -11.42
N GLU A 147 1.40 18.05 -10.15
CA GLU A 147 2.44 17.80 -9.16
C GLU A 147 3.20 16.51 -9.45
N ILE A 148 2.49 15.46 -9.86
CA ILE A 148 3.04 14.21 -10.34
C ILE A 148 3.92 14.44 -11.57
N ALA A 149 3.41 15.16 -12.58
CA ALA A 149 4.16 15.45 -13.81
C ALA A 149 5.45 16.24 -13.52
N ARG A 150 5.37 17.27 -12.66
CA ARG A 150 6.56 18.02 -12.21
C ARG A 150 7.57 17.13 -11.51
N TRP A 151 7.12 16.31 -10.56
CA TRP A 151 8.01 15.43 -9.79
C TRP A 151 8.72 14.41 -10.69
N ILE A 152 8.00 13.81 -11.65
CA ILE A 152 8.58 12.88 -12.61
C ILE A 152 9.71 13.56 -13.41
N ALA A 153 9.49 14.79 -13.87
CA ALA A 153 10.50 15.55 -14.60
C ALA A 153 11.75 15.86 -13.73
N GLU A 154 11.56 16.19 -12.45
CA GLU A 154 12.67 16.40 -11.51
C GLU A 154 13.48 15.11 -11.29
N VAL A 155 12.82 13.99 -11.01
CA VAL A 155 13.48 12.69 -10.82
C VAL A 155 14.27 12.29 -12.07
N ALA A 156 13.64 12.36 -13.25
CA ALA A 156 14.31 12.04 -14.52
C ALA A 156 15.49 12.99 -14.81
N GLY A 157 15.40 14.25 -14.41
CA GLY A 157 16.47 15.24 -14.58
C GLY A 157 17.71 14.96 -13.73
N THR A 158 17.59 14.20 -12.63
CA THR A 158 18.71 13.82 -11.76
C THR A 158 19.49 12.59 -12.21
N GLN A 159 18.99 11.84 -13.20
CA GLN A 159 19.61 10.61 -13.71
C GLN A 159 20.69 10.87 -14.78
N LYS A 160 21.32 12.06 -14.78
CA LYS A 160 22.42 12.43 -15.68
C LYS A 160 23.77 12.21 -15.02
#